data_AF-A0A7X9Q273-F1
#
_entry.id   AF-A0A7X9Q273-F1
#
_cell.length_a   1.000
_cell.length_b   1.000
_cell.length_c   1.000
_cell.angle_alpha   90.00
_cell.angle_beta   90.00
_cell.angle_gamma   90.00
#
_symmetry.space_group_name_H-M   'P 1'
#
loop_
_entity.id
_entity.type
_entity.pdbx_description
1 polymer ?
#
loop_
_entity_poly.entity_id
_entity_poly.type
_entity_poly.pdbx_seq_one_letter_code
_entity_poly.pdbx_strand_id
1 'polypeptide(L)' 'KVGSFGPGTMVGELSLLDHGPRTATVTCETDCLLLLLDQRHFMGVLDQVPALAHKLLATLAGRIRDLDRQYFG' A
#
# COMPACT_ATOMS: atom_id res chain seq x y z
N LYS A 1 -0.36 16.55 -0.13
CA LYS A 1 -1.03 15.26 0.14
C LYS A 1 -0.80 14.36 -1.07
N VAL A 2 -0.19 13.19 -0.92
CA VAL A 2 0.17 12.31 -2.05
C VAL A 2 -0.93 11.31 -2.45
N GLY A 3 -2.00 11.20 -1.64
CA GLY A 3 -3.16 10.36 -1.96
C GLY A 3 -4.24 10.41 -0.88
N SER A 4 -5.43 9.93 -1.23
CA SER A 4 -6.56 9.64 -0.35
C SER A 4 -6.96 8.19 -0.56
N PHE A 5 -7.27 7.48 0.52
CA PHE A 5 -7.52 6.04 0.46
C PHE A 5 -8.81 5.68 1.20
N GLY A 6 -9.46 4.63 0.71
CA GLY A 6 -10.72 4.11 1.29
C GLY A 6 -10.61 2.65 1.71
N PRO A 7 -11.73 2.05 2.15
CA PRO A 7 -11.80 0.65 2.56
C PRO A 7 -11.18 -0.31 1.54
N GLY A 8 -10.45 -1.31 2.04
CA GLY A 8 -9.75 -2.29 1.21
C GLY A 8 -8.40 -1.82 0.64
N THR A 9 -8.02 -0.56 0.86
CA THR A 9 -6.69 -0.07 0.47
C THR A 9 -5.63 -0.53 1.47
N MET A 10 -4.49 -0.97 0.95
CA MET A 10 -3.32 -1.28 1.75
C MET A 10 -2.35 -0.11 1.75
N VAL A 11 -1.75 0.21 2.90
CA VAL A 11 -0.79 1.31 3.06
C VAL A 11 0.42 0.86 3.87
N GLY A 12 1.56 1.50 3.63
CA GLY A 12 2.82 1.16 4.31
C GLY A 12 3.46 -0.13 3.81
N GLU A 13 2.97 -0.66 2.69
CA GLU A 13 3.40 -1.92 2.08
C GLU A 13 4.78 -1.84 1.45
N LEU A 14 5.20 -0.66 0.97
CA LEU A 14 6.51 -0.46 0.33
C LEU A 14 7.65 -0.87 1.25
N SER A 15 7.72 -0.29 2.46
CA SER A 15 8.76 -0.62 3.44
C SER A 15 8.76 -2.09 3.87
N LEU A 16 7.62 -2.79 3.78
CA LEU A 16 7.55 -4.22 4.08
C LEU A 16 8.13 -5.06 2.93
N LEU A 17 7.98 -4.61 1.68
CA LEU A 17 8.51 -5.27 0.48
C LEU A 17 10.02 -5.01 0.30
N ASP A 18 10.45 -3.75 0.39
CA ASP A 18 11.81 -3.33 -0.01
C ASP A 18 12.76 -3.12 1.18
N HIS A 19 12.26 -3.24 2.42
CA HIS A 19 13.02 -2.98 3.65
C HIS A 19 13.57 -1.54 3.74
N GLY A 20 13.01 -0.61 2.98
CA GLY A 20 13.38 0.79 2.95
C GLY A 20 12.67 1.61 4.03
N PRO A 21 13.05 2.91 4.18
CA PRO A 21 12.38 3.82 5.11
C PRO A 21 10.91 4.05 4.72
N ARG A 22 10.12 4.57 5.66
CA ARG A 22 8.76 5.04 5.37
C ARG A 22 8.83 6.20 4.36
N THR A 23 8.09 6.08 3.26
CA THR A 23 8.04 7.10 2.21
C THR A 23 7.00 8.19 2.46
N ALA A 24 6.02 7.93 3.34
CA ALA A 24 4.96 8.87 3.69
C ALA A 24 4.35 8.55 5.07
N THR A 25 3.69 9.55 5.65
CA THR A 25 2.83 9.42 6.84
C THR A 25 1.38 9.21 6.41
N VAL A 26 0.68 8.27 7.04
CA VAL A 26 -0.76 8.08 6.87
C VAL A 26 -1.47 8.60 8.10
N THR A 27 -2.47 9.47 7.89
CA THR A 27 -3.31 10.04 8.94
C THR A 27 -4.76 9.68 8.65
N CYS A 28 -5.49 9.23 9.66
CA CYS A 28 -6.92 8.98 9.54
C CYS A 28 -7.69 10.32 9.48
N GLU A 29 -8.49 10.53 8.44
CA GLU A 29 -9.37 11.71 8.30
C GLU A 29 -10.70 11.53 9.05
N THR A 30 -11.04 10.28 9.35
CA THR A 30 -12.24 9.84 10.08
C THR A 30 -11.87 8.66 10.98
N ASP A 31 -12.80 8.19 11.79
CA ASP A 31 -12.63 6.92 12.51
C ASP A 31 -12.48 5.76 11.51
N CYS A 32 -11.41 4.97 11.68
CA CYS A 32 -11.04 3.88 10.79
C CYS A 32 -10.83 2.58 11.58
N LEU A 33 -11.25 1.46 10.99
CA LEU A 33 -10.85 0.12 11.43
C LEU A 33 -9.77 -0.40 10.48
N LEU A 34 -8.63 -0.79 11.02
CA LEU A 34 -7.46 -1.22 10.25
C LEU A 34 -7.05 -2.64 10.64
N LEU A 35 -6.61 -3.42 9.65
CA LEU A 35 -5.91 -4.67 9.86
C LEU A 35 -4.41 -4.39 9.81
N LEU A 36 -3.68 -4.82 10.83
CA LEU A 36 -2.24 -4.62 10.93
C LEU A 36 -1.50 -5.94 10.71
N LEU A 37 -0.51 -5.90 9.83
CA LEU A 37 0.40 -7.01 9.57
C LEU A 37 1.84 -6.50 9.75
N ASP A 38 2.64 -7.26 10.48
CA ASP A 38 4.09 -7.08 10.45
C ASP A 38 4.69 -7.71 9.18
N GLN A 39 5.97 -7.46 8.96
CA GLN A 39 6.67 -7.91 7.76
C GLN A 39 6.63 -9.43 7.58
N ARG A 40 6.82 -10.20 8.65
CA ARG A 40 6.89 -11.67 8.57
C ARG A 40 5.53 -12.23 8.16
N HIS A 41 4.47 -11.76 8.79
CA HIS A 41 3.10 -12.18 8.46
C HIS A 41 2.70 -11.71 7.05
N PHE A 42 3.09 -10.50 6.65
CA PHE A 42 2.83 -9.98 5.32
C PHE A 42 3.45 -10.87 4.24
N MET A 43 4.74 -11.21 4.35
CA MET A 43 5.40 -12.11 3.40
C MET A 43 4.75 -13.49 3.36
N GLY A 44 4.43 -14.06 4.53
CA GLY A 44 3.72 -15.34 4.60
C GLY A 44 2.36 -15.32 3.90
N VAL A 45 1.60 -14.22 4.03
CA VAL A 45 0.30 -14.11 3.34
C VAL A 45 0.49 -13.96 1.83
N LEU A 46 1.50 -13.24 1.35
CA LEU A 46 1.78 -13.15 -0.08
C LEU A 46 2.11 -14.51 -0.69
N ASP A 47 2.85 -15.35 0.03
CA ASP A 47 3.20 -16.71 -0.41
C ASP A 47 1.99 -17.64 -0.41
N GLN A 48 1.13 -17.55 0.60
CA GLN A 48 -0.04 -18.43 0.75
C GLN A 48 -1.26 -17.98 -0.06
N VAL A 49 -1.34 -16.68 -0.40
CA VAL A 49 -2.49 -16.08 -1.07
C VAL A 49 -2.03 -15.27 -2.29
N PRO A 50 -1.74 -15.92 -3.43
CA PRO A 50 -1.28 -15.23 -4.65
C PRO A 50 -2.22 -14.13 -5.14
N ALA A 51 -3.53 -14.27 -4.90
CA ALA A 51 -4.51 -13.25 -5.22
C ALA A 51 -4.26 -11.92 -4.48
N LEU A 52 -3.69 -11.95 -3.28
CA LEU A 52 -3.32 -10.73 -2.56
C LEU A 52 -2.10 -10.06 -3.21
N ALA A 53 -1.10 -10.83 -3.63
CA ALA A 53 0.05 -10.32 -4.36
C ALA A 53 -0.37 -9.62 -5.66
N HIS A 54 -1.30 -10.20 -6.42
CA HIS A 54 -1.86 -9.56 -7.62
C HIS A 54 -2.58 -8.24 -7.30
N LYS A 55 -3.38 -8.19 -6.24
CA LYS A 55 -4.05 -6.93 -5.80
C LYS A 55 -3.04 -5.86 -5.40
N LEU A 56 -1.98 -6.25 -4.69
CA LEU A 56 -0.89 -5.36 -4.30
C LEU A 56 -0.19 -4.77 -5.53
N LEU A 57 0.20 -5.61 -6.49
CA LEU A 57 0.83 -5.18 -7.75
C LEU A 57 -0.07 -4.22 -8.54
N ALA A 58 -1.36 -4.54 -8.66
CA ALA A 58 -2.33 -3.66 -9.33
C ALA A 58 -2.46 -2.29 -8.62
N THR A 59 -2.44 -2.29 -7.28
CA THR A 59 -2.50 -1.07 -6.47
C THR A 59 -1.25 -0.20 -6.67
N LEU A 60 -0.07 -0.80 -6.62
CA LEU A 60 1.20 -0.10 -6.85
C LEU A 60 1.28 0.48 -8.29
N ALA A 61 0.86 -0.30 -9.29
CA ALA A 61 0.79 0.18 -10.68
C ALA A 61 -0.23 1.31 -10.88
N GLY A 62 -1.31 1.33 -10.10
CA GLY A 62 -2.24 2.47 -10.03
C GLY A 62 -1.55 3.72 -9.49
N ARG A 63 -0.86 3.59 -8.35
CA ARG A 63 -0.13 4.70 -7.72
C ARG A 63 0.93 5.31 -8.62
N ILE A 64 1.70 4.50 -9.35
CA ILE A 64 2.70 5.00 -10.31
C ILE A 64 2.02 5.86 -11.38
N ARG A 65 0.91 5.39 -11.96
CA ARG A 65 0.16 6.15 -12.97
C ARG A 65 -0.43 7.46 -12.45
N ASP A 66 -0.90 7.46 -11.20
CA ASP A 66 -1.42 8.68 -10.57
C ASP A 66 -0.29 9.69 -10.31
N LEU A 67 0.88 9.22 -9.87
CA LEU A 67 2.07 10.07 -9.69
C LEU A 67 2.57 10.61 -11.03
N ASP A 68 2.70 9.77 -12.06
CA ASP A 68 3.12 10.21 -13.40
C ASP A 68 2.18 11.28 -13.94
N ARG A 69 0.86 11.12 -13.75
CA ARG A 69 -0.13 12.14 -14.14
C ARG A 69 0.04 13.45 -13.36
N GLN A 70 0.42 13.41 -12.08
CA GLN A 70 0.65 14.61 -11.28
C GLN A 70 1.93 15.36 -11.68
N TYR A 71 2.97 14.65 -12.13
CA TYR A 71 4.27 15.24 -12.47
C TYR A 71 4.41 15.67 -13.93
N PHE A 72 3.78 14.96 -14.86
CA PHE A 72 3.93 15.19 -16.31
C PHE A 72 2.63 15.62 -17.01
N GLY A 73 1.50 15.57 -16.31
CA GLY A 73 0.20 16.01 -16.81
C GLY A 73 -0.14 17.45 -16.52
#